data_AF-A0A3D0M8N9-F1
#
_entry.id   AF-A0A3D0M8N9-F1
#
_cell.length_a   1.000
_cell.length_b   1.000
_cell.length_c   1.000
_cell.angle_alpha   90.00
_cell.angle_beta   90.00
_cell.angle_gamma   90.00
#
_symmetry.space_group_name_H-M   'P 1'
#
loop_
_entity.id
_entity.type
_entity.pdbx_description
1 polymer ?
#
loop_
_entity_poly.entity_id
_entity_poly.type
_entity_poly.pdbx_seq_one_letter_code
_entity_poly.pdbx_strand_id
1 'polypeptide(L)' 'LQMQLHYLPLIDALFAETNPIPVKCAMAAMGFGTDTVRLPLVTLEEGHRQNLLSLMRQEGLVD' A
#
# COMPACT_ATOMS: atom_id res chain seq x y z
N LEU A 1 -5.71 21.65 -1.03
CA LEU A 1 -4.55 21.20 -1.84
C LEU A 1 -3.39 20.69 -0.98
N GLN A 2 -3.04 21.35 0.13
CA GLN A 2 -1.92 20.93 1.01
C GLN A 2 -1.97 19.44 1.40
N MET A 3 -3.10 18.94 1.91
CA MET A 3 -3.25 17.52 2.26
C MET A 3 -3.08 16.59 1.05
N GLN A 4 -3.64 16.94 -0.09
CA GLN A 4 -3.51 16.13 -1.31
C GLN A 4 -2.06 16.01 -1.75
N LEU A 5 -1.29 17.12 -1.70
CA LEU A 5 0.13 17.12 -2.05
C LEU A 5 0.97 16.36 -1.02
N HIS A 6 0.62 16.48 0.26
CA HIS A 6 1.26 15.74 1.36
C HIS A 6 1.14 14.22 1.15
N TYR A 7 -0.07 13.73 0.88
CA TYR A 7 -0.34 12.30 0.72
C TYR A 7 -0.09 11.76 -0.69
N LEU A 8 0.23 12.60 -1.67
CA LEU A 8 0.43 12.19 -3.06
C LEU A 8 1.41 11.01 -3.21
N PRO A 9 2.56 10.96 -2.50
CA PRO A 9 3.47 9.81 -2.58
C PRO A 9 2.82 8.49 -2.13
N LEU A 10 2.05 8.52 -1.02
CA LEU A 10 1.35 7.34 -0.52
C LEU A 10 0.21 6.94 -1.46
N ILE A 11 -0.51 7.92 -2.02
CA ILE A 11 -1.54 7.68 -3.03
C ILE A 11 -0.92 6.99 -4.24
N ASP A 12 0.17 7.51 -4.80
CA ASP A 12 0.85 6.90 -5.95
C ASP A 12 1.32 5.47 -5.64
N ALA A 13 1.84 5.22 -4.43
CA ALA A 13 2.25 3.87 -4.00
C ALA A 13 1.06 2.89 -3.89
N LEU A 14 -0.13 3.37 -3.49
CA LEU A 14 -1.36 2.55 -3.47
C LEU A 14 -1.85 2.16 -4.86
N PHE A 15 -1.30 2.77 -5.91
CA PHE A 15 -1.60 2.47 -7.33
C PHE A 15 -0.36 2.03 -8.13
N ALA A 16 0.74 1.64 -7.45
CA ALA A 16 1.96 1.16 -8.10
C ALA A 16 1.74 -0.14 -8.90
N GLU A 17 0.74 -0.93 -8.52
CA GLU A 17 0.24 -2.10 -9.24
C GLU A 17 -1.29 -2.06 -9.34
N THR A 18 -1.88 -3.03 -10.04
CA THR A 18 -3.34 -3.12 -10.22
C THR A 18 -4.06 -3.19 -8.88
N ASN A 19 -4.90 -2.20 -8.59
CA ASN A 19 -5.82 -2.24 -7.45
C ASN A 19 -6.75 -3.47 -7.55
N PRO A 20 -6.98 -4.25 -6.47
CA PRO A 20 -6.70 -3.99 -5.05
C PRO A 20 -5.39 -4.53 -4.47
N ILE A 21 -4.39 -4.86 -5.30
CA ILE A 21 -3.15 -5.50 -4.80
C ILE A 21 -2.42 -4.64 -3.75
N PRO A 22 -2.11 -3.35 -3.98
CA PRO A 22 -1.37 -2.56 -2.99
C PRO A 22 -2.17 -2.27 -1.72
N VAL A 23 -3.46 -1.92 -1.86
CA VAL A 23 -4.31 -1.62 -0.69
C VAL A 23 -4.53 -2.85 0.18
N LYS A 24 -4.61 -4.07 -0.39
CA LYS A 24 -4.64 -5.32 0.38
C LYS A 24 -3.39 -5.50 1.22
N CYS A 25 -2.21 -5.20 0.67
CA CYS A 25 -0.96 -5.24 1.43
C CYS A 25 -0.95 -4.20 2.57
N ALA A 26 -1.37 -2.96 2.29
CA ALA A 26 -1.46 -1.91 3.29
C ALA A 26 -2.40 -2.29 4.45
N MET A 27 -3.61 -2.75 4.13
CA MET A 27 -4.59 -3.11 5.14
C MET A 27 -4.12 -4.29 6.01
N ALA A 28 -3.50 -5.30 5.40
CA ALA A 28 -2.94 -6.44 6.13
C ALA A 28 -1.81 -5.99 7.07
N ALA A 29 -0.94 -5.07 6.64
CA ALA A 29 0.13 -4.51 7.48
C ALA A 29 -0.43 -3.71 8.67
N MET A 30 -1.59 -3.07 8.50
CA MET A 30 -2.32 -2.39 9.58
C MET A 30 -3.11 -3.35 10.49
N GLY A 31 -3.00 -4.67 10.29
CA GLY A 31 -3.72 -5.68 11.09
C GLY A 31 -5.16 -5.94 10.64
N PHE A 32 -5.56 -5.45 9.47
CA PHE A 32 -6.90 -5.65 8.92
C PHE A 32 -6.90 -6.71 7.82
N GLY A 33 -7.30 -7.93 8.17
CA GLY A 33 -7.45 -9.03 7.21
C GLY A 33 -6.11 -9.59 6.72
N THR A 34 -6.07 -10.07 5.47
CA THR A 34 -4.87 -10.64 4.84
C THR A 34 -4.55 -9.96 3.52
N ASP A 35 -3.28 -10.01 3.11
CA ASP A 35 -2.78 -9.52 1.81
C ASP A 35 -3.14 -10.44 0.65
N THR A 36 -3.85 -11.54 0.93
CA THR A 36 -4.21 -12.57 -0.05
C THR A 36 -5.19 -12.01 -1.07
N VAL A 37 -4.84 -12.13 -2.34
CA VAL A 37 -5.72 -11.86 -3.48
C VAL A 37 -6.09 -13.16 -4.19
N ARG A 38 -7.11 -13.13 -5.05
CA ARG A 38 -7.49 -14.27 -5.90
C ARG A 38 -6.97 -14.03 -7.31
N LEU A 39 -6.55 -15.10 -7.96
CA LEU A 39 -6.20 -15.07 -9.37
C LEU A 39 -7.34 -14.44 -10.20
N PRO A 40 -7.01 -13.64 -11.23
CA PRO A 40 -5.69 -13.50 -11.85
C PRO A 40 -4.73 -12.53 -11.13
N LEU A 41 -5.14 -11.92 -10.01
CA LEU A 41 -4.27 -11.04 -9.23
C LEU A 41 -3.25 -11.85 -8.44
N VAL A 42 -2.07 -11.26 -8.24
CA VAL A 42 -0.99 -11.79 -7.42
C VAL A 42 -0.64 -10.80 -6.30
N THR A 43 0.06 -11.27 -5.28
CA THR A 43 0.54 -10.41 -4.19
C THR A 43 1.51 -9.36 -4.72
N LEU A 44 1.53 -8.20 -4.07
CA LEU A 44 2.37 -7.06 -4.43
C LEU A 44 3.84 -7.46 -4.52
N GLU A 45 4.53 -7.01 -5.56
CA GLU A 45 5.97 -7.25 -5.71
C GLU A 45 6.75 -6.64 -4.55
N GLU A 46 7.81 -7.32 -4.10
CA GLU A 46 8.57 -6.94 -2.91
C GLU A 46 9.12 -5.51 -2.96
N GLY A 47 9.55 -5.02 -4.12
CA GLY A 47 10.01 -3.64 -4.28
C GLY A 47 8.91 -2.61 -4.04
N HIS A 48 7.71 -2.83 -4.60
CA HIS A 48 6.55 -1.97 -4.38
C HIS A 48 6.04 -2.09 -2.94
N ARG A 49 6.10 -3.29 -2.35
CA ARG A 49 5.75 -3.55 -0.95
C ARG A 49 6.64 -2.77 0.01
N GLN A 50 7.96 -2.81 -0.16
CA GLN A 50 8.89 -2.07 0.70
C GLN A 50 8.65 -0.56 0.61
N ASN A 51 8.45 -0.04 -0.61
CA ASN A 51 8.15 1.37 -0.82
C ASN A 51 6.84 1.79 -0.13
N LEU A 52 5.76 1.01 -0.33
CA LEU A 52 4.46 1.27 0.30
C LEU A 52 4.56 1.29 1.83
N LEU A 53 5.19 0.27 2.44
CA LEU A 53 5.34 0.20 3.89
C LEU A 53 6.23 1.32 4.46
N SER A 54 7.26 1.74 3.71
CA SER A 54 8.10 2.89 4.09
C SER A 54 7.27 4.18 4.15
N LEU A 55 6.45 4.46 3.14
CA LEU A 55 5.58 5.63 3.11
C LEU A 55 4.51 5.56 4.21
N MET A 56 3.93 4.38 4.45
CA MET A 56 2.97 4.19 5.54
C MET A 56 3.58 4.44 6.93
N ARG A 57 4.85 4.06 7.16
CA ARG A 57 5.58 4.41 8.40
C ARG A 57 5.79 5.91 8.56
N GLN A 58 6.11 6.61 7.46
CA GLN A 58 6.27 8.08 7.48
C GLN A 58 4.98 8.78 7.90
N GLU A 59 3.83 8.21 7.53
CA GLU A 59 2.50 8.69 7.93
C GLU A 59 2.00 8.13 9.27
N GLY A 60 2.79 7.31 9.98
CA GLY A 60 2.44 6.74 11.27
C GLY A 60 1.31 5.70 11.23
N LEU A 61 1.11 5.04 10.09
CA LEU A 61 0.04 4.04 9.91
C LEU A 61 0.44 2.62 10.35
N VAL A 62 1.73 2.30 10.33
CA VAL A 62 2.31 0.99 10.67
C VAL A 62 3.69 1.17 11.30
N ASP A 63 4.16 0.16 12.05
CA ASP A 63 5.49 0.12 12.70
C ASP A 63 6.65 -0.19 11.74
#